data_AF-A0A7V2G0N1-F1
#
_entry.id   AF-A0A7V2G0N1-F1
#
_cell.length_a   1.000
_cell.length_b   1.000
_cell.length_c   1.000
_cell.angle_alpha   90.00
_cell.angle_beta   90.00
_cell.angle_gamma   90.00
#
_symmetry.space_group_name_H-M   'P 1'
#
loop_
_entity.id
_entity.type
_entity.pdbx_description
1 polymer ?
#
loop_
_entity_poly.entity_id
_entity_poly.type
_entity_poly.pdbx_seq_one_letter_code
_entity_poly.pdbx_strand_id
1 'polypeptide(L)'
;MSFAAKRVGVWLALAAMLPLQLPATAATVTYNIVPASDPEATSRTIKTGSRIEYRITADVTSDNPSAEDNSGLAAVIVDVETDLGVAQPAATSLDPVIADNFLFPSLGTPRNDDLEGIGGAQAAFGSPITGVGQDETLIVARGFLQTPNAEGTFTVVIGDGSVANVLTADPTSVPNVVAATVEIGNGFTIITDDAAPEDPGGGNGGGTTPPIGDLSGLGAMAGFGAFMTSVAVGSMFGPWGIVMGLLVGSLIGLITLFAGSSGSSGAA
;
A
#
# COMPACT_ATOMS: atom_id res chain seq x y z
N MET A 1 -67.65 -38.40 -0.84
CA MET A 1 -67.86 -36.95 -0.96
C MET A 1 -66.52 -36.25 -0.72
N SER A 2 -66.03 -35.59 -1.77
CA SER A 2 -64.98 -34.57 -1.88
C SER A 2 -63.81 -34.53 -0.88
N PHE A 3 -62.61 -34.89 -1.38
CA PHE A 3 -61.32 -34.53 -0.80
C PHE A 3 -60.94 -33.10 -1.22
N ALA A 4 -60.87 -32.17 -0.27
CA ALA A 4 -60.38 -30.82 -0.51
C ALA A 4 -58.85 -30.80 -0.46
N ALA A 5 -58.22 -30.87 -1.63
CA ALA A 5 -56.78 -30.66 -1.78
C ALA A 5 -56.43 -29.18 -1.57
N LYS A 6 -55.84 -28.85 -0.42
CA LYS A 6 -55.30 -27.52 -0.10
C LYS A 6 -54.00 -27.32 -0.90
N ARG A 7 -54.09 -26.67 -2.05
CA ARG A 7 -52.93 -26.16 -2.80
C ARG A 7 -52.31 -25.01 -2.00
N VAL A 8 -51.24 -25.29 -1.26
CA VAL A 8 -50.34 -24.25 -0.76
C VAL A 8 -49.45 -23.87 -1.92
N GLY A 9 -49.71 -22.69 -2.49
CA GLY A 9 -48.90 -22.11 -3.56
C GLY A 9 -47.49 -21.86 -3.07
N VAL A 10 -46.53 -22.49 -3.73
CA VAL A 10 -45.11 -22.14 -3.64
C VAL A 10 -44.96 -20.78 -4.30
N TRP A 11 -44.86 -19.73 -3.50
CA TRP A 11 -44.42 -18.42 -3.97
C TRP A 11 -42.91 -18.51 -4.21
N LEU A 12 -42.52 -18.75 -5.46
CA LEU A 12 -41.15 -18.51 -5.91
C LEU A 12 -40.93 -16.99 -5.83
N ALA A 13 -40.32 -16.52 -4.74
CA ALA A 13 -39.74 -15.19 -4.70
C ALA A 13 -38.50 -15.24 -5.60
N LEU A 14 -38.70 -14.92 -6.88
CA LEU A 14 -37.63 -14.55 -7.79
C LEU A 14 -37.11 -13.18 -7.32
N ALA A 15 -36.36 -13.17 -6.23
CA ALA A 15 -35.52 -12.04 -5.87
C ALA A 15 -34.45 -11.98 -6.95
N ALA A 16 -34.73 -11.13 -7.95
CA ALA A 16 -33.77 -10.73 -8.95
C ALA A 16 -32.45 -10.44 -8.22
N MET A 17 -31.41 -11.20 -8.56
CA MET A 17 -30.03 -10.77 -8.41
C MET A 17 -29.86 -9.51 -9.26
N LEU A 18 -30.37 -8.38 -8.76
CA LEU A 18 -29.87 -7.09 -9.16
C LEU A 18 -28.40 -7.11 -8.72
N PRO A 19 -27.44 -6.97 -9.64
CA PRO A 19 -26.11 -6.59 -9.20
C PRO A 19 -26.30 -5.30 -8.41
N LEU A 20 -25.99 -5.34 -7.11
CA LEU A 20 -25.66 -4.13 -6.37
C LEU A 20 -24.48 -3.53 -7.13
N GLN A 21 -24.77 -2.63 -8.07
CA GLN A 21 -23.81 -1.64 -8.52
C GLN A 21 -23.53 -0.82 -7.27
N LEU A 22 -22.52 -1.25 -6.51
CA LEU A 22 -21.84 -0.34 -5.60
C LEU A 22 -21.51 0.88 -6.44
N PRO A 23 -21.88 2.11 -6.02
CA PRO A 23 -21.52 3.30 -6.76
C PRO A 23 -20.01 3.22 -7.01
N ALA A 24 -19.63 3.41 -8.27
CA ALA A 24 -18.24 3.43 -8.69
C ALA A 24 -17.44 4.29 -7.70
N THR A 25 -16.29 3.77 -7.29
CA THR A 25 -15.32 4.44 -6.42
C THR A 25 -15.09 5.87 -6.89
N ALA A 26 -14.93 6.78 -5.94
CA ALA A 26 -14.94 8.23 -6.17
C ALA A 26 -13.54 8.80 -6.49
N ALA A 27 -12.62 8.00 -7.04
CA ALA A 27 -11.30 8.40 -7.51
C ALA A 27 -10.49 7.17 -7.92
N THR A 28 -9.61 7.39 -8.89
CA THR A 28 -8.53 6.48 -9.24
C THR A 28 -7.20 7.04 -8.71
N VAL A 29 -6.42 6.19 -8.04
CA VAL A 29 -5.05 6.48 -7.63
C VAL A 29 -4.11 5.62 -8.46
N THR A 30 -3.31 6.25 -9.30
CA THR A 30 -2.30 5.55 -10.10
C THR A 30 -0.97 5.59 -9.37
N TYR A 31 -0.43 4.42 -9.04
CA TYR A 31 0.92 4.30 -8.48
C TYR A 31 1.93 4.01 -9.57
N ASN A 32 3.04 4.74 -9.56
CA ASN A 32 4.17 4.52 -10.45
C ASN A 32 5.45 4.33 -9.64
N ILE A 33 6.36 3.48 -10.13
CA ILE A 33 7.73 3.41 -9.66
C ILE A 33 8.65 3.69 -10.85
N VAL A 34 9.55 4.65 -10.69
CA VAL A 34 10.42 5.12 -11.78
C VAL A 34 11.83 5.39 -11.26
N PRO A 35 12.86 5.33 -12.13
CA PRO A 35 14.21 5.75 -11.77
C PRO A 35 14.22 7.23 -11.35
N ALA A 36 14.87 7.54 -10.23
CA ALA A 36 14.85 8.91 -9.71
C ALA A 36 15.59 9.91 -10.61
N SER A 37 16.65 9.45 -11.30
CA SER A 37 17.46 10.27 -12.20
C SER A 37 16.77 10.59 -13.53
N ASP A 38 15.87 9.72 -13.97
CA ASP A 38 15.18 9.82 -15.26
C ASP A 38 13.79 9.19 -15.17
N PRO A 39 12.78 10.00 -14.79
CA PRO A 39 11.43 9.50 -14.50
C PRO A 39 10.67 8.95 -15.72
N GLU A 40 11.10 9.32 -16.92
CA GLU A 40 10.49 8.87 -18.18
C GLU A 40 11.14 7.57 -18.69
N ALA A 41 12.21 7.12 -18.03
CA ALA A 41 12.92 5.92 -18.45
C ALA A 41 12.13 4.65 -18.10
N THR A 42 11.76 3.90 -19.13
CA THR A 42 11.17 2.56 -18.98
C THR A 42 12.22 1.47 -18.79
N SER A 43 13.50 1.79 -19.01
CA SER A 43 14.62 0.86 -18.84
C SER A 43 15.90 1.62 -18.43
N ARG A 44 16.72 0.99 -17.59
CA ARG A 44 18.04 1.51 -17.16
C ARG A 44 19.10 0.44 -17.26
N THR A 45 20.19 0.72 -17.96
CA THR A 45 21.38 -0.14 -17.97
C THR A 45 22.37 0.36 -16.93
N ILE A 46 22.78 -0.52 -16.01
CA ILE A 46 23.67 -0.19 -14.89
C ILE A 46 24.67 -1.32 -14.68
N LYS A 47 25.80 -1.02 -14.05
CA LYS A 47 26.75 -2.03 -13.63
C LYS A 47 26.15 -3.05 -12.65
N THR A 48 26.58 -4.31 -12.73
CA THR A 48 26.23 -5.33 -11.73
C THR A 48 26.67 -4.88 -10.32
N GLY A 49 25.96 -5.35 -9.30
CA GLY A 49 26.25 -5.04 -7.89
C GLY A 49 26.06 -3.56 -7.51
N SER A 50 25.52 -2.74 -8.40
CA SER A 50 25.30 -1.30 -8.16
C SER A 50 23.96 -1.03 -7.50
N ARG A 51 23.76 0.23 -7.11
CA ARG A 51 22.49 0.71 -6.59
C ARG A 51 21.84 1.64 -7.60
N ILE A 52 20.53 1.52 -7.75
CA ILE A 52 19.71 2.44 -8.55
C ILE A 52 18.75 3.17 -7.63
N GLU A 53 18.73 4.50 -7.71
CA GLU A 53 17.76 5.30 -6.96
C GLU A 53 16.40 5.23 -7.66
N TYR A 54 15.34 5.00 -6.89
CA TYR A 54 13.97 5.00 -7.38
C TYR A 54 13.10 5.98 -6.59
N ARG A 55 11.98 6.36 -7.18
CA ARG A 55 10.89 7.06 -6.49
C ARG A 55 9.57 6.40 -6.82
N ILE A 56 8.71 6.35 -5.82
CA ILE A 56 7.31 5.94 -5.93
C ILE A 56 6.48 7.21 -6.02
N THR A 57 5.55 7.29 -6.96
CA THR A 57 4.61 8.40 -7.08
C THR A 57 3.16 7.92 -7.05
N ALA A 58 2.27 8.82 -6.68
CA ALA A 58 0.83 8.63 -6.64
C ALA A 58 0.14 9.80 -7.34
N ASP A 59 -0.71 9.48 -8.32
CA ASP A 59 -1.54 10.45 -9.04
C ASP A 59 -3.00 10.20 -8.67
N VAL A 60 -3.67 11.17 -8.03
CA VAL A 60 -5.09 11.06 -7.66
C VAL A 60 -5.92 11.72 -8.73
N THR A 61 -6.79 10.96 -9.38
CA THR A 61 -7.67 11.44 -10.44
C THR A 61 -9.14 11.27 -10.04
N SER A 62 -9.93 12.33 -10.25
CA SER A 62 -11.39 12.26 -10.11
C SER A 62 -11.99 11.38 -11.20
N ASP A 63 -12.81 10.40 -10.83
CA ASP A 63 -13.52 9.55 -11.79
C ASP A 63 -14.77 10.26 -12.34
N ASN A 64 -15.19 11.35 -11.70
CA ASN A 64 -16.28 12.20 -12.14
C ASN A 64 -15.77 13.42 -12.96
N PRO A 65 -16.12 13.50 -14.27
CA PRO A 65 -15.67 14.59 -15.14
C PRO A 65 -16.43 15.91 -14.93
N SER A 66 -17.53 15.90 -14.19
CA SER A 66 -18.40 17.09 -13.99
C SER A 66 -18.17 17.80 -12.67
N ALA A 67 -17.57 17.13 -11.69
CA ALA A 67 -17.22 17.67 -10.39
C ALA A 67 -16.17 16.78 -9.76
N GLU A 68 -15.24 17.38 -9.04
CA GLU A 68 -14.25 16.64 -8.28
C GLU A 68 -14.94 15.84 -7.16
N ASP A 69 -14.63 14.56 -7.08
CA ASP A 69 -15.24 13.59 -6.15
C ASP A 69 -14.32 13.21 -4.99
N ASN A 70 -13.06 13.66 -5.02
CA ASN A 70 -12.08 13.48 -3.97
C ASN A 70 -11.46 14.80 -3.47
N SER A 71 -10.85 14.75 -2.29
CA SER A 71 -10.15 15.88 -1.67
C SER A 71 -8.73 15.49 -1.25
N GLY A 72 -8.10 14.61 -2.04
CA GLY A 72 -6.75 14.11 -1.79
C GLY A 72 -6.68 12.78 -1.02
N LEU A 73 -5.46 12.27 -0.87
CA LEU A 73 -5.14 10.98 -0.26
C LEU A 73 -5.39 10.98 1.25
N ALA A 74 -6.18 10.03 1.72
CA ALA A 74 -6.36 9.75 3.14
C ALA A 74 -5.42 8.66 3.64
N ALA A 75 -5.11 7.65 2.81
CA ALA A 75 -4.17 6.60 3.14
C ALA A 75 -3.48 6.10 1.86
N VAL A 76 -2.21 5.72 1.98
CA VAL A 76 -1.38 5.22 0.88
C VAL A 76 -0.51 4.11 1.42
N ILE A 77 -0.56 2.94 0.79
CA ILE A 77 0.28 1.81 1.13
C ILE A 77 0.68 1.14 -0.18
N VAL A 78 1.98 1.13 -0.42
CA VAL A 78 2.55 0.70 -1.68
C VAL A 78 3.52 -0.44 -1.42
N ASP A 79 3.33 -1.51 -2.18
CA ASP A 79 4.26 -2.62 -2.25
C ASP A 79 5.12 -2.46 -3.51
N VAL A 80 6.38 -2.88 -3.44
CA VAL A 80 7.30 -2.91 -4.58
C VAL A 80 7.72 -4.36 -4.80
N GLU A 81 7.42 -4.87 -5.98
CA GLU A 81 7.81 -6.19 -6.42
C GLU A 81 9.01 -6.11 -7.36
N THR A 82 10.01 -6.96 -7.11
CA THR A 82 11.17 -7.09 -8.00
C THR A 82 11.51 -8.57 -8.23
N ASP A 83 12.23 -8.85 -9.30
CA ASP A 83 12.80 -10.19 -9.57
C ASP A 83 14.34 -10.18 -9.50
N LEU A 84 14.90 -9.24 -8.74
CA LEU A 84 16.34 -9.03 -8.62
C LEU A 84 17.07 -10.19 -7.92
N GLY A 85 16.34 -11.04 -7.19
CA GLY A 85 16.90 -12.20 -6.49
C GLY A 85 17.86 -11.85 -5.35
N VAL A 86 17.89 -10.58 -4.93
CA VAL A 86 18.67 -10.08 -3.80
C VAL A 86 17.77 -9.24 -2.91
N ALA A 87 17.99 -9.32 -1.59
CA ALA A 87 17.15 -8.60 -0.64
C ALA A 87 17.29 -7.09 -0.79
N GLN A 88 16.15 -6.41 -0.91
CA GLN A 88 16.10 -4.98 -1.10
C GLN A 88 16.10 -4.25 0.25
N PRO A 89 16.83 -3.13 0.40
CA PRO A 89 16.72 -2.31 1.60
C PRO A 89 15.38 -1.56 1.59
N ALA A 90 14.88 -1.22 2.78
CA ALA A 90 13.73 -0.31 2.90
C ALA A 90 13.98 1.02 2.16
N ALA A 91 12.90 1.72 1.83
CA ALA A 91 12.97 3.08 1.30
C ALA A 91 13.80 3.98 2.23
N THR A 92 14.45 4.99 1.68
CA THR A 92 15.31 5.90 2.45
C THR A 92 14.53 7.05 3.06
N SER A 93 13.45 7.48 2.41
CA SER A 93 12.61 8.58 2.89
C SER A 93 11.20 8.48 2.33
N LEU A 94 10.22 8.89 3.13
CA LEU A 94 8.90 9.29 2.65
C LEU A 94 8.93 10.75 2.22
N ASP A 95 7.99 11.14 1.37
CA ASP A 95 7.76 12.56 1.12
C ASP A 95 7.37 13.28 2.43
N PRO A 96 7.86 14.52 2.67
CA PRO A 96 7.58 15.25 3.89
C PRO A 96 6.09 15.36 4.22
N VAL A 97 5.23 15.50 3.22
CA VAL A 97 3.78 15.57 3.44
C VAL A 97 3.26 14.28 4.08
N ILE A 98 3.77 13.12 3.66
CA ILE A 98 3.39 11.84 4.25
C ILE A 98 4.07 11.67 5.61
N ALA A 99 5.38 11.91 5.70
CA ALA A 99 6.16 11.72 6.92
C ALA A 99 5.60 12.52 8.11
N ASP A 100 5.15 13.75 7.88
CA ASP A 100 4.74 14.67 8.93
C ASP A 100 3.24 14.54 9.29
N ASN A 101 2.40 14.09 8.35
CA ASN A 101 0.94 14.16 8.51
C ASN A 101 0.24 12.80 8.55
N PHE A 102 0.93 11.71 8.18
CA PHE A 102 0.37 10.38 8.20
C PHE A 102 0.81 9.67 9.48
N LEU A 103 -0.15 9.01 10.14
CA LEU A 103 0.09 8.09 11.22
C LEU A 103 0.75 6.81 10.69
N PHE A 104 1.62 6.24 11.51
CA PHE A 104 2.36 5.01 11.23
C PHE A 104 3.15 5.06 9.91
N PRO A 105 3.98 6.10 9.69
CA PRO A 105 4.81 6.17 8.50
C PRO A 105 5.73 4.95 8.44
N SER A 106 5.73 4.28 7.30
CA SER A 106 6.52 3.09 7.02
C SER A 106 7.35 3.29 5.76
N LEU A 107 8.64 2.96 5.85
CA LEU A 107 9.57 2.94 4.70
C LEU A 107 9.55 1.59 3.96
N GLY A 108 8.62 0.71 4.32
CA GLY A 108 8.52 -0.65 3.80
C GLY A 108 9.35 -1.66 4.59
N THR A 109 8.91 -2.91 4.55
CA THR A 109 9.60 -4.05 5.15
C THR A 109 10.18 -4.94 4.04
N PRO A 110 11.50 -5.19 4.05
CA PRO A 110 12.10 -6.17 3.15
C PRO A 110 11.53 -7.57 3.32
N ARG A 111 11.13 -8.20 2.23
CA ARG A 111 10.67 -9.58 2.20
C ARG A 111 11.16 -10.26 0.93
N ASN A 112 12.08 -11.21 1.06
CA ASN A 112 12.83 -11.73 -0.08
C ASN A 112 13.49 -10.57 -0.84
N ASP A 113 13.21 -10.43 -2.13
CA ASP A 113 13.61 -9.33 -3.02
C ASP A 113 12.54 -8.23 -3.20
N ASP A 114 11.48 -8.25 -2.39
CA ASP A 114 10.39 -7.27 -2.43
C ASP A 114 10.42 -6.32 -1.23
N LEU A 115 9.62 -5.24 -1.32
CA LEU A 115 9.33 -4.32 -0.21
C LEU A 115 7.83 -4.21 0.00
N GLU A 116 7.36 -4.53 1.21
CA GLU A 116 5.93 -4.48 1.56
C GLU A 116 5.63 -3.29 2.48
N GLY A 117 4.53 -2.58 2.20
CA GLY A 117 3.89 -1.66 3.13
C GLY A 117 4.55 -0.29 3.27
N ILE A 118 4.95 0.34 2.16
CA ILE A 118 5.50 1.71 2.14
C ILE A 118 4.37 2.74 2.19
N GLY A 119 4.40 3.69 3.13
CA GLY A 119 3.41 4.77 3.21
C GLY A 119 2.85 5.00 4.61
N GLY A 120 1.54 5.23 4.74
CA GLY A 120 0.86 5.49 6.02
C GLY A 120 -0.61 5.84 5.86
N ALA A 121 -1.25 6.33 6.93
CA ALA A 121 -2.63 6.84 6.88
C ALA A 121 -2.81 8.13 7.70
N GLN A 122 -3.53 9.11 7.17
CA GLN A 122 -3.91 10.30 7.93
C GLN A 122 -4.79 9.94 9.14
N ALA A 123 -4.72 10.77 10.19
CA ALA A 123 -5.64 10.66 11.31
C ALA A 123 -7.07 11.00 10.84
N ALA A 124 -7.93 10.00 10.69
CA ALA A 124 -9.34 10.21 10.31
C ALA A 124 -10.13 11.04 11.34
N PHE A 125 -9.66 11.08 12.59
CA PHE A 125 -10.26 11.84 13.69
C PHE A 125 -9.35 13.03 14.03
N GLY A 126 -9.64 14.22 13.49
CA GLY A 126 -8.85 15.41 13.83
C GLY A 126 -8.80 16.54 12.80
N SER A 127 -9.60 16.46 11.73
CA SER A 127 -9.50 17.29 10.52
C SER A 127 -8.35 16.82 9.61
N PRO A 128 -8.60 15.84 8.72
CA PRO A 128 -7.59 15.39 7.78
C PRO A 128 -7.19 16.54 6.84
N ILE A 129 -5.95 16.50 6.37
CA ILE A 129 -5.42 17.45 5.40
C ILE A 129 -6.00 17.10 4.03
N THR A 130 -6.74 18.04 3.47
CA THR A 130 -7.25 17.97 2.10
C THR A 130 -6.21 18.45 1.10
N GLY A 131 -6.31 18.04 -0.16
CA GLY A 131 -5.42 18.49 -1.23
C GLY A 131 -4.17 17.65 -1.45
N VAL A 132 -3.92 16.63 -0.61
CA VAL A 132 -2.72 15.78 -0.73
C VAL A 132 -2.80 14.94 -2.02
N GLY A 133 -1.99 15.29 -3.03
CA GLY A 133 -1.92 14.58 -4.31
C GLY A 133 -3.08 14.85 -5.29
N GLN A 134 -3.90 15.88 -5.03
CA GLN A 134 -5.14 16.15 -5.78
C GLN A 134 -4.90 16.91 -7.11
N ASP A 135 -3.88 17.77 -7.15
CA ASP A 135 -3.55 18.59 -8.33
C ASP A 135 -2.14 18.36 -8.88
N GLU A 136 -1.34 17.54 -8.19
CA GLU A 136 0.04 17.26 -8.54
C GLU A 136 0.41 15.82 -8.21
N THR A 137 1.33 15.27 -9.01
CA THR A 137 1.96 13.98 -8.75
C THR A 137 2.65 14.03 -7.40
N LEU A 138 2.11 13.30 -6.42
CA LEU A 138 2.72 13.18 -5.11
C LEU A 138 3.84 12.16 -5.18
N ILE A 139 5.01 12.49 -4.64
CA ILE A 139 6.03 11.48 -4.36
C ILE A 139 5.61 10.79 -3.07
N VAL A 140 5.56 9.46 -3.05
CA VAL A 140 5.23 8.70 -1.83
C VAL A 140 6.50 8.44 -1.05
N ALA A 141 7.51 7.90 -1.75
CA ALA A 141 8.76 7.49 -1.15
C ALA A 141 9.91 7.56 -2.17
N ARG A 142 11.12 7.59 -1.64
CA ARG A 142 12.38 7.43 -2.38
C ARG A 142 13.20 6.35 -1.73
N GLY A 143 13.97 5.62 -2.52
CA GLY A 143 14.81 4.54 -2.03
C GLY A 143 15.88 4.14 -3.03
N PHE A 144 16.56 3.04 -2.72
CA PHE A 144 17.53 2.44 -3.62
C PHE A 144 17.25 0.95 -3.77
N LEU A 145 17.33 0.45 -5.00
CA LEU A 145 17.38 -0.98 -5.24
C LEU A 145 18.82 -1.43 -5.40
N GLN A 146 19.13 -2.60 -4.89
CA GLN A 146 20.41 -3.28 -5.05
C GLN A 146 20.32 -4.25 -6.22
N THR A 147 21.19 -4.09 -7.22
CA THR A 147 21.27 -5.04 -8.33
C THR A 147 22.13 -6.25 -7.97
N PRO A 148 21.88 -7.42 -8.56
CA PRO A 148 22.71 -8.60 -8.35
C PRO A 148 24.11 -8.43 -8.99
N ASN A 149 25.07 -9.22 -8.54
CA ASN A 149 26.42 -9.33 -9.14
C ASN A 149 26.43 -10.24 -10.39
N ALA A 150 25.35 -10.21 -11.17
CA ALA A 150 25.15 -11.04 -12.35
C ALA A 150 24.46 -10.22 -13.43
N GLU A 151 24.87 -10.41 -14.69
CA GLU A 151 24.23 -9.77 -15.84
C GLU A 151 22.84 -10.36 -16.08
N GLY A 152 21.91 -9.54 -16.58
CA GLY A 152 20.51 -9.92 -16.68
C GLY A 152 19.57 -8.74 -16.93
N THR A 153 18.29 -9.07 -17.03
CA THR A 153 17.19 -8.12 -17.17
C THR A 153 16.19 -8.41 -16.06
N PHE A 154 15.86 -7.39 -15.29
CA PHE A 154 15.03 -7.46 -14.10
C PHE A 154 13.92 -6.43 -14.19
N THR A 155 12.77 -6.72 -13.62
CA THR A 155 11.61 -5.84 -13.57
C THR A 155 11.41 -5.29 -12.16
N VAL A 156 10.96 -4.04 -12.11
CA VAL A 156 10.58 -3.37 -10.88
C VAL A 156 9.19 -2.79 -11.12
N VAL A 157 8.21 -3.25 -10.34
CA VAL A 157 6.82 -2.83 -10.47
C VAL A 157 6.21 -2.54 -9.11
N ILE A 158 5.07 -1.84 -9.13
CA ILE A 158 4.24 -1.72 -7.93
C ILE A 158 3.48 -3.05 -7.74
N GLY A 159 3.48 -3.58 -6.52
CA GLY A 159 2.84 -4.84 -6.19
C GLY A 159 1.32 -4.72 -6.15
N ASP A 160 0.63 -5.83 -6.45
CA ASP A 160 -0.84 -5.90 -6.52
C ASP A 160 -1.55 -5.73 -5.17
N GLY A 161 -0.81 -5.90 -4.07
CA GLY A 161 -1.23 -5.64 -2.69
C GLY A 161 -1.34 -4.15 -2.31
N SER A 162 -0.97 -3.24 -3.21
CA SER A 162 -1.00 -1.80 -2.95
C SER A 162 -2.44 -1.28 -2.77
N VAL A 163 -2.64 -0.41 -1.78
CA VAL A 163 -3.96 0.14 -1.44
C VAL A 163 -3.93 1.67 -1.28
N ALA A 164 -5.02 2.29 -1.70
CA ALA A 164 -5.22 3.73 -1.59
C ALA A 164 -6.62 4.04 -1.05
N ASN A 165 -6.70 5.04 -0.16
CA ASN A 165 -7.96 5.66 0.23
C ASN A 165 -7.88 7.17 -0.01
N VAL A 166 -8.99 7.78 -0.38
CA VAL A 166 -9.13 9.23 -0.57
C VAL A 166 -10.17 9.81 0.38
N LEU A 167 -10.08 11.12 0.59
CA LEU A 167 -11.13 11.90 1.24
C LEU A 167 -12.21 12.23 0.21
N THR A 168 -13.48 12.12 0.56
CA THR A 168 -14.59 12.54 -0.32
C THR A 168 -14.66 14.07 -0.43
N ALA A 169 -14.98 14.58 -1.62
CA ALA A 169 -15.05 16.02 -1.89
C ALA A 169 -16.27 16.79 -1.33
N ASP A 170 -17.14 16.17 -0.53
CA ASP A 170 -18.38 16.82 -0.08
C ASP A 170 -18.10 18.00 0.87
N PRO A 171 -18.37 19.26 0.45
CA PRO A 171 -18.09 20.45 1.26
C PRO A 171 -19.09 20.64 2.40
N THR A 172 -20.14 19.83 2.46
CA THR A 172 -21.24 19.96 3.44
C THR A 172 -21.20 18.94 4.56
N SER A 173 -20.32 17.94 4.47
CA SER A 173 -20.17 16.89 5.47
C SER A 173 -18.73 16.76 5.99
N VAL A 174 -18.58 16.04 7.09
CA VAL A 174 -17.24 15.68 7.60
C VAL A 174 -16.56 14.83 6.53
N PRO A 175 -15.30 15.12 6.14
CA PRO A 175 -14.60 14.33 5.13
C PRO A 175 -14.65 12.84 5.47
N ASN A 176 -15.24 12.06 4.58
CA ASN A 176 -15.29 10.61 4.73
C ASN A 176 -14.10 10.00 3.99
N VAL A 177 -13.53 8.96 4.57
CA VAL A 177 -12.47 8.17 3.92
C VAL A 177 -13.12 7.05 3.12
N VAL A 178 -12.84 7.00 1.83
CA VAL A 178 -13.34 5.96 0.91
C VAL A 178 -12.19 5.29 0.19
N ALA A 179 -12.36 4.01 -0.14
CA ALA A 179 -11.39 3.29 -0.96
C ALA A 179 -11.38 3.87 -2.38
N ALA A 180 -10.19 4.11 -2.91
CA ALA A 180 -9.99 4.48 -4.30
C ALA A 180 -9.77 3.23 -5.15
N THR A 181 -10.04 3.34 -6.45
CA THR A 181 -9.53 2.35 -7.41
C THR A 181 -8.02 2.56 -7.54
N VAL A 182 -7.24 1.48 -7.43
CA VAL A 182 -5.79 1.53 -7.60
C VAL A 182 -5.44 1.07 -9.00
N GLU A 183 -4.72 1.90 -9.73
CA GLU A 183 -4.08 1.53 -10.99
C GLU A 183 -2.57 1.42 -10.80
N ILE A 184 -1.97 0.40 -11.41
CA ILE A 184 -0.54 0.15 -11.35
C ILE A 184 0.08 0.58 -12.68
N GLY A 185 1.03 1.49 -12.60
CA GLY A 185 1.85 1.90 -13.75
C GLY A 185 2.76 0.79 -14.26
N ASN A 186 3.42 1.03 -15.38
CA ASN A 186 4.24 0.02 -16.07
C ASN A 186 5.52 -0.38 -15.32
N GLY A 187 5.92 0.37 -14.29
CA GLY A 187 7.22 0.21 -13.64
C GLY A 187 8.38 0.48 -14.60
N PHE A 188 9.52 -0.14 -14.33
CA PHE A 188 10.68 -0.05 -15.22
C PHE A 188 11.56 -1.31 -15.18
N THR A 189 12.40 -1.44 -16.18
CA THR A 189 13.33 -2.56 -16.33
C THR A 189 14.76 -2.14 -15.95
N ILE A 190 15.47 -2.99 -15.20
CA ILE A 190 16.90 -2.86 -14.95
C ILE A 190 17.64 -3.86 -15.82
N ILE A 191 18.61 -3.40 -16.59
CA ILE A 191 19.54 -4.24 -17.34
C ILE A 191 20.90 -4.11 -16.66
N THR A 192 21.43 -5.21 -16.15
CA THR A 192 22.76 -5.21 -15.53
C THR A 192 23.82 -5.70 -16.51
N ASP A 193 24.91 -4.93 -16.66
CA ASP A 193 26.04 -5.20 -17.58
C ASP A 193 27.34 -4.76 -16.90
N ASP A 194 28.36 -5.62 -16.80
CA ASP A 194 29.61 -5.30 -16.10
C ASP A 194 30.39 -4.11 -16.71
N ALA A 195 30.16 -3.82 -17.99
CA ALA A 195 30.77 -2.71 -18.70
C ALA A 195 29.96 -1.40 -18.63
N ALA A 196 28.74 -1.44 -18.07
CA ALA A 196 27.90 -0.26 -17.91
C ALA A 196 28.44 0.70 -16.83
N PRO A 197 28.09 1.99 -16.89
CA PRO A 197 28.41 2.93 -15.83
C PRO A 197 27.63 2.60 -14.55
N GLU A 198 28.18 3.04 -13.41
CA GLU A 198 27.42 3.14 -12.16
C GLU A 198 26.36 4.24 -12.32
N ASP A 199 25.20 4.08 -11.68
CA ASP A 199 24.13 5.07 -11.78
C ASP A 199 24.55 6.39 -11.11
N PRO A 200 24.55 7.54 -11.81
CA PRO A 200 24.99 8.80 -11.25
C PRO A 200 24.11 9.31 -10.09
N GLY A 201 22.88 8.79 -9.95
CA GLY A 201 21.99 9.02 -8.81
C GLY A 201 22.31 8.18 -7.57
N GLY A 202 23.13 7.13 -7.72
CA GLY A 202 23.71 6.33 -6.64
C GLY A 202 24.77 7.12 -5.88
N GLY A 203 24.39 8.24 -5.28
CA GLY A 203 25.24 8.99 -4.38
C GLY A 203 25.88 8.03 -3.39
N ASN A 204 27.18 8.20 -3.18
CA ASN A 204 27.99 7.43 -2.25
C ASN A 204 27.54 7.74 -0.81
N GLY A 205 26.31 7.35 -0.48
CA GLY A 205 25.76 7.39 0.85
C GLY A 205 26.53 6.36 1.64
N GLY A 206 27.65 6.78 2.22
CA GLY A 206 28.41 6.08 3.25
C GLY A 206 27.60 5.91 4.54
N GLY A 207 26.32 5.57 4.41
CA GLY A 207 25.49 5.05 5.48
C GLY A 207 26.06 3.69 5.84
N THR A 208 26.73 3.66 6.97
CA THR A 208 26.99 2.44 7.74
C THR A 208 25.81 1.48 7.57
N THR A 209 26.07 0.27 7.10
CA THR A 209 25.11 -0.85 7.16
C THR A 209 24.39 -0.75 8.50
N PRO A 210 23.06 -0.55 8.53
CA PRO A 210 22.36 -0.54 9.80
C PRO A 210 22.72 -1.88 10.47
N PRO A 211 23.10 -1.89 11.76
CA PRO A 211 23.21 -3.16 12.47
C PRO A 211 21.90 -3.90 12.25
N ILE A 212 21.97 -5.19 11.93
CA ILE A 212 20.81 -6.09 11.87
C ILE A 212 20.12 -5.96 13.23
N GLY A 213 19.13 -5.08 13.30
CA GLY A 213 18.49 -4.63 14.51
C GLY A 213 17.55 -5.73 14.96
N ASP A 214 17.87 -6.26 16.14
CA ASP A 214 17.03 -7.00 17.07
C ASP A 214 15.58 -7.32 16.63
N LEU A 215 15.25 -8.62 16.60
CA LEU A 215 13.96 -9.24 16.26
C LEU A 215 12.74 -8.77 17.09
N SER A 216 12.93 -7.78 17.96
CA SER A 216 11.87 -7.02 18.64
C SER A 216 10.84 -6.35 17.70
N GLY A 217 11.14 -6.21 16.39
CA GLY A 217 10.21 -5.71 15.37
C GLY A 217 9.01 -6.60 15.07
N LEU A 218 9.02 -7.87 15.50
CA LEU A 218 7.88 -8.79 15.33
C LEU A 218 6.59 -8.31 16.03
N GLY A 219 6.71 -7.52 17.11
CA GLY A 219 5.56 -6.89 17.77
C GLY A 219 4.91 -5.77 16.94
N ALA A 220 5.69 -5.04 16.14
CA ALA A 220 5.18 -4.00 15.26
C ALA A 220 4.47 -4.59 14.03
N MET A 221 4.92 -5.76 13.53
CA MET A 221 4.28 -6.45 12.40
C MET A 221 2.87 -6.95 12.71
N ALA A 222 2.64 -7.50 13.92
CA ALA A 222 1.30 -7.92 14.34
C ALA A 222 0.36 -6.72 14.52
N GLY A 223 0.87 -5.59 15.02
CA GLY A 223 0.12 -4.34 15.16
C GLY A 223 -0.26 -3.72 13.81
N PHE A 224 0.67 -3.71 12.84
CA PHE A 224 0.44 -3.17 11.50
C PHE A 224 -0.54 -4.03 10.71
N GLY A 225 -0.36 -5.36 10.64
CA GLY A 225 -1.32 -6.25 9.94
C GLY A 225 -2.74 -6.22 10.54
N ALA A 226 -2.84 -6.10 11.87
CA ALA A 226 -4.11 -5.89 12.56
C ALA A 226 -4.74 -4.54 12.22
N PHE A 227 -3.96 -3.46 12.19
CA PHE A 227 -4.41 -2.13 11.75
C PHE A 227 -4.84 -2.11 10.28
N MET A 228 -4.10 -2.79 9.39
CA MET A 228 -4.42 -2.93 7.97
C MET A 228 -5.78 -3.59 7.74
N THR A 229 -6.03 -4.69 8.46
CA THR A 229 -7.33 -5.33 8.47
C THR A 229 -8.39 -4.40 9.07
N SER A 230 -8.04 -3.58 10.05
CA SER A 230 -8.95 -2.60 10.67
C SER A 230 -9.38 -1.49 9.71
N VAL A 231 -8.44 -0.95 8.94
CA VAL A 231 -8.67 0.16 8.00
C VAL A 231 -9.44 -0.35 6.78
N ALA A 232 -9.08 -1.52 6.25
CA ALA A 232 -9.80 -2.17 5.16
C ALA A 232 -11.23 -2.59 5.56
N VAL A 233 -11.43 -3.13 6.78
CA VAL A 233 -12.77 -3.42 7.31
C VAL A 233 -13.49 -2.11 7.66
N GLY A 234 -12.77 -1.09 8.11
CA GLY A 234 -13.28 0.23 8.44
C GLY A 234 -13.92 0.95 7.26
N SER A 235 -13.28 0.91 6.09
CA SER A 235 -13.82 1.52 4.87
C SER A 235 -15.10 0.81 4.37
N MET A 236 -15.28 -0.48 4.66
CA MET A 236 -16.48 -1.23 4.25
C MET A 236 -17.71 -1.00 5.15
N PHE A 237 -17.52 -0.62 6.43
CA PHE A 237 -18.62 -0.51 7.41
C PHE A 237 -18.77 0.88 8.04
N GLY A 238 -18.10 1.90 7.49
CA GLY A 238 -18.15 3.28 7.97
C GLY A 238 -17.48 3.45 9.35
N PRO A 239 -17.84 4.50 10.13
CA PRO A 239 -17.17 4.83 11.39
C PRO A 239 -17.15 3.69 12.41
N TRP A 240 -18.16 2.82 12.39
CA TRP A 240 -18.25 1.63 13.25
C TRP A 240 -17.29 0.50 12.83
N GLY A 241 -16.95 0.42 11.54
CA GLY A 241 -15.97 -0.53 11.03
C GLY A 241 -14.57 -0.26 11.57
N ILE A 242 -14.18 1.01 11.73
CA ILE A 242 -12.87 1.39 12.30
C ILE A 242 -12.82 1.02 13.79
N VAL A 243 -13.90 1.25 14.53
CA VAL A 243 -14.00 0.87 15.95
C VAL A 243 -13.94 -0.65 16.11
N MET A 244 -14.67 -1.40 15.28
CA MET A 244 -14.62 -2.86 15.29
C MET A 244 -13.27 -3.41 14.81
N GLY A 245 -12.67 -2.78 13.80
CA GLY A 245 -11.34 -3.09 13.30
C GLY A 245 -10.29 -2.92 14.39
N LEU A 246 -10.29 -1.79 15.09
CA LEU A 246 -9.39 -1.54 16.22
C LEU A 246 -9.61 -2.55 17.35
N LEU A 247 -10.86 -2.89 17.69
CA LEU A 247 -11.18 -3.87 18.73
C LEU A 247 -10.77 -5.30 18.36
N VAL A 248 -11.06 -5.73 17.13
CA VAL A 248 -10.73 -7.08 16.64
C VAL A 248 -9.23 -7.20 16.37
N GLY A 249 -8.63 -6.17 15.77
CA GLY A 249 -7.20 -6.10 15.49
C GLY A 249 -6.36 -6.12 16.78
N SER A 250 -6.73 -5.31 17.77
CA SER A 250 -6.05 -5.35 19.08
C SER A 250 -6.26 -6.68 19.81
N LEU A 251 -7.43 -7.31 19.68
CA LEU A 251 -7.68 -8.64 20.24
C LEU A 251 -6.84 -9.73 19.54
N ILE A 252 -6.70 -9.69 18.21
CA ILE A 252 -5.86 -10.62 17.44
C ILE A 252 -4.39 -10.43 17.81
N GLY A 253 -3.91 -9.18 17.89
CA GLY A 253 -2.55 -8.85 18.34
C GLY A 253 -2.26 -9.36 19.76
N LEU A 254 -3.25 -9.29 20.66
CA LEU A 254 -3.14 -9.85 22.01
C LEU A 254 -3.05 -11.38 21.99
N ILE A 255 -3.88 -12.04 21.19
CA ILE A 255 -3.90 -13.51 21.05
C ILE A 255 -2.57 -14.02 20.46
N THR A 256 -2.01 -13.37 19.44
CA THR A 256 -0.72 -13.75 18.85
C THR A 256 0.44 -13.52 19.82
N LEU A 257 0.42 -12.44 20.61
CA LEU A 257 1.41 -12.19 21.66
C LEU A 257 1.42 -13.32 22.70
N PHE A 258 0.24 -13.78 23.13
CA PHE A 258 0.14 -14.86 24.12
C PHE A 258 0.46 -16.24 23.52
N ALA A 259 0.05 -16.52 22.28
CA ALA A 259 0.36 -17.77 21.59
C ALA A 259 1.87 -17.92 21.27
N GLY A 260 2.58 -16.83 21.02
CA GLY A 260 4.03 -16.84 20.81
C GLY A 260 4.85 -17.08 22.09
N SER A 261 4.27 -16.81 23.27
CA SER A 261 4.98 -16.92 24.56
C SER A 261 5.03 -18.34 25.15
N SER A 262 4.23 -19.28 24.63
CA SER A 262 4.14 -20.65 25.17
C SER A 262 5.20 -21.64 24.65
N GLY A 263 6.18 -21.19 23.85
CA GLY A 263 7.09 -22.07 23.11
C GLY A 263 8.45 -22.42 23.75
N SER A 264 8.90 -21.77 24.83
CA SER A 264 10.29 -21.95 25.34
C SER A 264 10.38 -22.42 26.79
N SER A 265 9.85 -23.60 27.11
CA SER A 265 10.26 -24.33 28.31
C SER A 265 10.34 -25.83 28.02
N GLY A 266 11.49 -26.28 27.54
CA GLY A 266 11.67 -27.68 27.16
C GLY A 266 13.06 -28.02 26.64
N ALA A 267 14.11 -27.59 27.34
CA ALA A 267 15.44 -28.20 27.22
C ALA A 267 16.23 -27.98 28.52
N ALA A 268 16.16 -28.97 29.40
CA ALA A 268 17.15 -29.28 30.42
C ALA A 268 17.47 -30.77 30.27
#